data_AF-A0A936AYA7-F1
#
_entry.id   AF-A0A936AYA7-F1
#
_cell.length_a   1.000
_cell.length_b   1.000
_cell.length_c   1.000
_cell.angle_alpha   90.00
_cell.angle_beta   90.00
_cell.angle_gamma   90.00
#
_symmetry.space_group_name_H-M   'P 1'
#
loop_
_entity.id
_entity.type
_entity.pdbx_description
1 polymer ?
#
loop_
_entity_poly.entity_id
_entity_poly.type
_entity_poly.pdbx_seq_one_letter_code
_entity_poly.pdbx_strand_id
1 'polypeptide(L)'
;MKMIFRLLLLVSLLCGGLSVSAQQPVLNYTLALNPADTSYVQITMRVRNLPQVFHLAMVNHFLVDDGYWRFIEDLQISPGTVVRKQEGLWRVTGAGRDATVRYKVRANEKGAFRVVRKPCVGD
;
A
#
# COMPACT_ATOMS: atom_id res chain seq x y z
N MET A 1 3.00 49.36 31.13
CA MET A 1 3.37 49.12 29.72
C MET A 1 4.69 48.34 29.70
N LYS A 2 4.65 47.11 29.16
CA LYS A 2 5.77 46.22 28.75
C LYS A 2 6.88 45.95 29.77
N MET A 3 6.94 44.70 30.24
CA MET A 3 8.15 43.84 30.32
C MET A 3 7.91 42.78 31.40
N ILE A 4 7.75 41.51 30.97
CA ILE A 4 8.06 40.23 31.64
C ILE A 4 7.16 39.19 30.97
N PHE A 5 7.60 38.72 29.81
CA PHE A 5 7.04 37.53 29.16
C PHE A 5 8.17 36.87 28.37
N ARG A 6 9.24 36.50 29.07
CA ARG A 6 10.42 35.84 28.47
C ARG A 6 11.05 34.88 29.46
N LEU A 7 10.30 33.90 29.96
CA LEU A 7 10.90 32.77 30.66
C LEU A 7 9.92 31.59 30.75
N LEU A 8 9.69 30.89 29.64
CA LEU A 8 9.19 29.50 29.56
C LEU A 8 8.96 29.12 28.08
N LEU A 9 10.04 29.15 27.29
CA LEU A 9 10.06 28.59 25.94
C LEU A 9 11.32 27.75 25.74
N LEU A 10 11.62 26.90 26.72
CA LEU A 10 12.82 26.05 26.75
C LEU A 10 12.51 24.59 27.14
N VAL A 11 11.24 24.18 27.10
CA VAL A 11 10.81 22.77 27.31
C VAL A 11 9.92 22.30 26.17
N SER A 12 10.26 22.67 24.93
CA SER A 12 9.62 22.12 23.72
C SER A 12 10.64 21.50 22.75
N LEU A 13 11.93 21.56 23.05
CA LEU A 13 12.99 21.08 22.16
C LEU A 13 13.41 19.61 22.35
N LEU A 14 12.84 18.88 23.33
CA LEU A 14 13.21 17.48 23.58
C LEU A 14 12.22 16.44 23.00
N CYS A 15 11.08 16.87 22.46
CA CYS A 15 10.19 16.01 21.66
C CYS A 15 10.36 16.27 20.15
N GLY A 16 11.56 16.65 19.73
CA GLY A 16 11.99 16.49 18.34
C GLY A 16 12.08 15.00 18.05
N GLY A 17 10.93 14.37 17.83
CA GLY A 17 10.81 12.96 17.49
C GLY A 17 11.80 12.67 16.37
N LEU A 18 12.64 11.67 16.58
CA LEU A 18 13.53 11.12 15.58
C LEU A 18 12.70 10.90 14.31
N SER A 19 12.79 11.85 13.37
CA SER A 19 12.24 11.66 12.05
C SER A 19 13.20 10.68 11.38
N VAL A 20 12.97 9.39 11.61
CA VAL A 20 13.56 8.34 10.79
C VAL A 20 13.15 8.72 9.38
N SER A 21 14.11 9.15 8.57
CA SER A 21 13.89 9.34 7.14
C SER A 21 13.33 8.02 6.62
N ALA A 22 12.02 8.01 6.35
CA ALA A 22 11.32 6.81 5.95
C ALA A 22 11.85 6.48 4.55
N GLN A 23 12.80 5.54 4.52
CA GLN A 23 13.37 5.07 3.27
C GLN A 23 12.22 4.57 2.39
N GLN A 24 12.22 4.95 1.12
CA GLN A 24 11.14 4.60 0.21
C GLN A 24 10.94 3.07 0.21
N PRO A 25 9.68 2.60 0.26
CA PRO A 25 9.37 1.19 0.15
C PRO A 25 9.93 0.63 -1.17
N VAL A 26 10.64 -0.49 -1.09
CA VAL A 26 11.15 -1.18 -2.27
C VAL A 26 10.28 -2.40 -2.51
N LEU A 27 9.66 -2.47 -3.69
CA LEU A 27 8.72 -3.51 -4.08
C LEU A 27 9.30 -4.39 -5.19
N ASN A 28 9.25 -5.71 -4.99
CA ASN A 28 9.38 -6.68 -6.07
C ASN A 28 8.08 -7.47 -6.15
N TYR A 29 7.59 -7.74 -7.36
CA TYR A 29 6.34 -8.46 -7.54
C TYR A 29 6.49 -9.61 -8.54
N THR A 30 5.71 -10.66 -8.32
CA THR A 30 5.56 -11.79 -9.22
C THR A 30 4.08 -11.99 -9.49
N LEU A 31 3.74 -12.18 -10.77
CA LEU A 31 2.42 -12.58 -11.22
C LEU A 31 2.50 -14.02 -11.68
N ALA A 32 1.61 -14.86 -11.19
CA ALA A 32 1.48 -16.25 -11.61
C ALA A 32 0.08 -16.49 -12.16
N LEU A 33 0.04 -17.02 -13.39
CA LEU A 33 -1.17 -17.49 -14.05
C LEU A 33 -1.13 -19.01 -14.09
N ASN A 34 -2.22 -19.67 -13.69
CA ASN A 34 -2.37 -21.10 -13.89
C ASN A 34 -3.03 -21.34 -15.27
N PRO A 35 -2.34 -21.96 -16.24
CA PRO A 35 -2.95 -22.20 -17.56
C PRO A 35 -4.13 -23.19 -17.51
N ALA A 36 -4.25 -24.01 -16.46
CA ALA A 36 -5.40 -24.89 -16.26
C ALA A 36 -6.58 -24.18 -15.57
N ASP A 37 -6.36 -23.01 -14.98
CA ASP A 37 -7.37 -22.19 -14.31
C ASP A 37 -7.03 -20.71 -14.44
N THR A 38 -7.61 -20.08 -15.46
CA THR A 38 -7.39 -18.66 -15.77
C THR A 38 -8.41 -17.75 -15.07
N SER A 39 -9.17 -18.26 -14.09
CA SER A 39 -10.17 -17.46 -13.37
C SER A 39 -9.53 -16.40 -12.46
N TYR A 40 -8.24 -16.54 -12.15
CA TYR A 40 -7.48 -15.54 -11.40
C TYR A 40 -6.01 -15.46 -11.82
N VAL A 41 -5.38 -14.35 -11.45
CA VAL A 41 -3.92 -14.21 -11.39
C VAL A 41 -3.52 -14.10 -9.93
N GLN A 42 -2.49 -14.84 -9.52
CA GLN A 42 -1.91 -14.73 -8.19
C GLN A 42 -0.81 -13.68 -8.19
N ILE A 43 -0.85 -12.75 -7.25
CA ILE A 43 0.16 -11.71 -7.07
C ILE A 43 0.89 -11.96 -5.75
N THR A 44 2.21 -11.96 -5.82
CA THR A 44 3.08 -11.94 -4.64
C THR A 44 3.95 -10.71 -4.69
N MET A 45 3.94 -9.92 -3.62
CA MET A 45 4.71 -8.69 -3.47
C MET A 45 5.66 -8.83 -2.29
N ARG A 46 6.97 -8.80 -2.53
CA ARG A 46 7.98 -8.68 -1.47
C ARG A 46 8.32 -7.21 -1.31
N VAL A 47 8.01 -6.67 -0.14
CA VAL A 47 8.16 -5.25 0.17
C VAL A 47 9.19 -5.09 1.27
N ARG A 48 10.11 -4.15 1.10
CA ARG A 48 11.15 -3.79 2.07
C ARG A 48 11.04 -2.33 2.46
N ASN A 49 11.72 -1.96 3.54
CA ASN A 49 11.67 -0.61 4.14
C ASN A 49 10.26 -0.20 4.58
N LEU A 50 9.48 -1.17 5.07
CA LEU A 50 8.17 -0.90 5.61
C LEU A 50 8.25 -0.32 7.04
N PRO A 51 7.38 0.64 7.38
CA PRO A 51 7.15 1.01 8.78
C PRO A 51 6.33 -0.10 9.47
N GLN A 52 6.32 -0.10 10.81
CA GLN A 52 5.57 -1.07 11.61
C GLN A 52 4.06 -1.04 11.35
N VAL A 53 3.54 0.13 10.95
CA VAL A 53 2.15 0.37 10.58
C VAL A 53 2.12 1.21 9.31
N PHE A 54 1.37 0.76 8.30
CA PHE A 54 1.13 1.51 7.06
C PHE A 54 -0.24 1.20 6.48
N HIS A 55 -0.59 1.94 5.43
CA HIS A 55 -1.74 1.64 4.61
C HIS A 55 -1.30 1.09 3.26
N LEU A 56 -1.93 0.01 2.85
CA LEU A 56 -1.87 -0.50 1.48
C LEU A 56 -3.12 0.02 0.76
N ALA A 57 -2.93 0.65 -0.39
CA ALA A 57 -4.01 1.21 -1.18
C ALA A 57 -3.93 0.74 -2.62
N MET A 58 -5.09 0.49 -3.22
CA MET A 58 -5.23 0.36 -4.67
C MET A 58 -5.73 1.69 -5.23
N VAL A 59 -5.00 2.22 -6.21
CA VAL A 59 -5.36 3.50 -6.85
C VAL A 59 -6.62 3.29 -7.68
N ASN A 60 -7.58 4.20 -7.54
CA ASN A 60 -8.74 4.34 -8.43
C ASN A 60 -8.44 5.43 -9.46
N HIS A 61 -8.62 5.15 -10.74
CA HIS A 61 -8.39 6.14 -11.79
C HIS A 61 -9.58 7.12 -11.88
N PHE A 62 -9.40 8.40 -11.54
CA PHE A 62 -10.52 9.38 -11.47
C PHE A 62 -11.38 9.54 -12.74
N LEU A 63 -10.86 9.22 -13.94
CA LEU A 63 -11.65 9.28 -15.19
C LEU A 63 -12.49 8.03 -15.47
N VAL A 64 -12.26 6.90 -14.77
CA VAL A 64 -12.99 5.65 -15.00
C VAL A 64 -13.24 4.95 -13.67
N ASP A 65 -14.47 4.48 -13.39
CA ASP A 65 -14.68 3.61 -12.23
C ASP A 65 -14.09 2.23 -12.52
N ASP A 66 -12.80 2.09 -12.26
CA ASP A 66 -12.07 0.87 -12.55
C ASP A 66 -12.19 -0.15 -11.41
N GLY A 67 -12.48 0.30 -10.19
CA GLY A 67 -13.03 -0.52 -9.11
C GLY A 67 -12.21 -1.75 -8.77
N TYR A 68 -10.91 -1.80 -9.14
CA TYR A 68 -10.17 -3.06 -9.24
C TYR A 68 -10.05 -3.82 -7.91
N TRP A 69 -10.17 -3.11 -6.80
CA TRP A 69 -10.22 -3.71 -5.45
C TRP A 69 -11.40 -4.67 -5.26
N ARG A 70 -12.47 -4.56 -6.06
CA ARG A 70 -13.64 -5.46 -6.03
C ARG A 70 -13.28 -6.88 -6.45
N PHE A 71 -12.19 -7.06 -7.19
CA PHE A 71 -11.73 -8.36 -7.68
C PHE A 71 -10.55 -8.93 -6.88
N ILE A 72 -10.12 -8.25 -5.81
CA ILE A 72 -9.07 -8.76 -4.93
C ILE A 72 -9.66 -9.80 -3.98
N GLU A 73 -9.03 -10.97 -3.96
CA GLU A 73 -9.37 -12.07 -3.08
C GLU A 73 -8.15 -12.53 -2.29
N ASP A 74 -8.40 -13.16 -1.14
CA ASP A 74 -7.37 -13.78 -0.30
C ASP A 74 -6.18 -12.86 0.05
N LEU A 75 -6.44 -11.55 0.26
CA LEU A 75 -5.39 -10.60 0.62
C LEU A 75 -4.84 -10.92 2.01
N GLN A 76 -3.55 -11.24 2.04
CA GLN A 76 -2.80 -11.61 3.24
C GLN A 76 -1.42 -10.95 3.24
N ILE A 77 -0.86 -10.78 4.42
CA ILE A 77 0.51 -10.31 4.63
C ILE A 77 1.24 -11.21 5.61
N SER A 78 2.53 -11.43 5.40
CA SER A 78 3.40 -12.15 6.33
C SER A 78 4.80 -11.53 6.39
N PRO A 79 5.32 -11.18 7.59
CA PRO A 79 4.60 -11.17 8.86
C PRO A 79 3.54 -10.07 8.91
N GLY A 80 2.70 -10.08 9.95
CA GLY A 80 1.72 -9.03 10.24
C GLY A 80 0.27 -9.40 9.93
N THR A 81 -0.59 -8.40 10.05
CA THR A 81 -2.03 -8.51 9.82
C THR A 81 -2.49 -7.40 8.90
N VAL A 82 -3.50 -7.70 8.09
CA VAL A 82 -4.11 -6.77 7.14
C VAL A 82 -5.61 -6.68 7.43
N VAL A 83 -6.13 -5.45 7.55
CA VAL A 83 -7.54 -5.19 7.85
C VAL A 83 -8.06 -4.18 6.85
N ARG A 84 -9.14 -4.51 6.14
CA ARG A 84 -9.81 -3.58 5.24
C ARG A 84 -10.38 -2.40 6.04
N LYS A 85 -10.08 -1.17 5.63
CA LYS A 85 -10.59 0.05 6.26
C LYS A 85 -11.71 0.68 5.45
N GLN A 86 -11.50 0.78 4.15
CA GLN A 86 -12.46 1.32 3.19
C GLN A 86 -12.29 0.60 1.85
N GLU A 87 -13.04 1.03 0.84
CA GLU A 87 -12.86 0.55 -0.53
C GLU A 87 -11.44 0.83 -1.03
N GLY A 88 -10.78 -0.21 -1.54
CA GLY A 88 -9.40 -0.12 -2.01
C GLY A 88 -8.35 0.26 -0.95
N LEU A 89 -8.69 0.27 0.34
CA LEU A 89 -7.76 0.69 1.41
C LEU A 89 -7.72 -0.32 2.56
N TRP A 90 -6.50 -0.79 2.85
CA TRP A 90 -6.23 -1.69 3.96
C TRP A 90 -5.20 -1.09 4.90
N ARG A 91 -5.39 -1.31 6.20
CA ARG A 91 -4.37 -1.02 7.21
C ARG A 91 -3.57 -2.29 7.49
N VAL A 92 -2.26 -2.13 7.52
CA VAL A 92 -1.31 -3.19 7.85
C VAL A 92 -0.65 -2.89 9.18
N THR A 93 -0.51 -3.90 10.03
CA THR A 93 0.20 -3.82 11.30
C THR A 93 1.12 -5.02 11.50
N GLY A 94 2.31 -4.82 12.06
CA GLY A 94 3.22 -5.90 12.43
C GLY A 94 4.02 -6.52 11.26
N ALA A 95 4.12 -5.81 10.14
CA ALA A 95 4.85 -6.25 8.95
C ALA A 95 6.39 -6.28 9.11
N GLY A 96 6.94 -5.71 10.19
CA GLY A 96 8.38 -5.51 10.31
C GLY A 96 8.95 -4.61 9.20
N ARG A 97 10.26 -4.70 8.93
CA ARG A 97 10.89 -3.95 7.83
C ARG A 97 10.67 -4.57 6.46
N ASP A 98 10.46 -5.88 6.43
CA ASP A 98 10.29 -6.68 5.22
C ASP A 98 9.07 -7.58 5.37
N ALA A 99 8.17 -7.56 4.39
CA ALA A 99 6.98 -8.40 4.39
C ALA A 99 6.64 -8.89 2.98
N THR A 100 5.86 -9.97 2.95
CA THR A 100 5.28 -10.52 1.73
C THR A 100 3.77 -10.32 1.76
N VAL A 101 3.25 -9.56 0.80
CA VAL A 101 1.81 -9.45 0.55
C VAL A 101 1.44 -10.44 -0.55
N ARG A 102 0.37 -11.22 -0.34
CA ARG A 102 -0.18 -12.14 -1.34
C ARG A 102 -1.67 -11.89 -1.51
N TYR A 103 -2.15 -11.93 -2.74
CA TYR A 103 -3.56 -11.86 -3.07
C TYR A 103 -3.81 -12.45 -4.46
N LYS A 104 -5.07 -12.70 -4.77
CA LYS A 104 -5.55 -13.06 -6.11
C LYS A 104 -6.33 -11.91 -6.71
N VAL A 105 -6.25 -11.75 -8.02
CA VAL A 105 -7.17 -10.90 -8.77
C VAL A 105 -8.02 -11.80 -9.64
N ARG A 106 -9.32 -11.83 -9.36
CA ARG A 106 -10.30 -12.55 -10.18
C ARG A 106 -10.42 -11.87 -11.54
N ALA A 107 -10.44 -12.66 -12.61
CA ALA A 107 -10.81 -12.16 -13.93
C ALA A 107 -12.27 -11.66 -13.88
N ASN A 108 -12.59 -10.57 -14.59
CA ASN A 108 -13.97 -10.13 -14.71
C ASN A 108 -14.85 -11.17 -15.43
N GLU A 109 -16.16 -10.96 -15.47
CA GLU A 109 -17.16 -11.88 -16.08
C GLU A 109 -16.86 -12.28 -17.54
N LYS A 110 -16.01 -11.52 -18.24
CA LYS A 110 -15.58 -11.81 -19.62
C LYS A 110 -14.28 -12.62 -19.68
N GLY A 111 -13.76 -13.10 -18.54
CA GLY A 111 -12.50 -13.84 -18.44
C GLY A 111 -11.26 -13.00 -18.81
N ALA A 112 -11.38 -11.69 -18.94
CA ALA A 112 -10.36 -10.84 -19.54
C ALA A 112 -9.74 -9.88 -18.52
N PHE A 113 -8.46 -10.09 -18.22
CA PHE A 113 -7.62 -9.03 -17.65
C PHE A 113 -7.53 -7.92 -18.69
N ARG A 114 -8.11 -6.75 -18.40
CA ARG A 114 -7.94 -5.60 -19.31
C ARG A 114 -6.52 -5.08 -19.18
N VAL A 115 -5.79 -5.10 -20.28
CA VAL A 115 -4.55 -4.34 -20.41
C VAL A 115 -4.92 -2.86 -20.45
N VAL A 116 -4.82 -2.18 -19.32
CA VAL A 116 -4.88 -0.72 -19.28
C VAL A 116 -3.47 -0.21 -19.54
N ARG A 117 -3.24 0.30 -20.75
CA ARG A 117 -2.02 1.05 -21.02
C ARG A 117 -2.19 2.43 -20.40
N LYS A 118 -1.33 2.77 -19.42
CA LYS A 118 -1.10 4.18 -19.12
C LYS A 118 -0.46 4.79 -20.37
N PRO A 119 -1.04 5.81 -21.02
CA PRO A 119 -0.32 6.51 -22.08
C PRO A 119 0.95 7.06 -21.44
N CYS A 120 2.11 6.60 -21.92
CA CYS A 120 3.35 7.25 -21.60
C CYS A 120 3.25 8.66 -22.20
N VAL A 121 3.09 9.68 -21.36
CA VAL A 121 3.43 11.05 -21.75
C VAL A 121 4.94 11.03 -21.87
N GLY A 122 5.44 10.91 -23.09
CA GLY A 122 6.83 11.22 -23.41
C GLY A 122 6.95 12.73 -23.46
N ASP A 123 7.93 13.27 -22.74
CA ASP A 123 8.50 14.58 -23.05
C ASP A 123 9.38 14.48 -24.31
#